data_AF-A0A2N1TQ83-F1
#
_entry.id   AF-A0A2N1TQ83-F1
#
_cell.length_a   1.000
_cell.length_b   1.000
_cell.length_c   1.000
_cell.angle_alpha   90.00
_cell.angle_beta   90.00
_cell.angle_gamma   90.00
#
_symmetry.space_group_name_H-M   'P 1'
#
loop_
_entity.id
_entity.type
_entity.pdbx_description
1 polymer ?
#
loop_
_entity_poly.entity_id
_entity_poly.type
_entity_poly.pdbx_seq_one_letter_code
_entity_poly.pdbx_strand_id
1 'polypeptide(L)'
;MRYLTVLFTIMMAAALTFSCGKKNKEMTVQDFAKIDIEITTTDQKPETIEQIAGKYGYTLDQYKKFAEKVENDTAIQEELGKIRLGEQKNK
;
A
#
# COMPACT_ATOMS: atom_id res chain seq x y z
N MET A 1 -38.67 17.40 3.87
CA MET A 1 -38.53 16.11 3.13
C MET A 1 -37.60 16.24 1.93
N ARG A 2 -37.92 17.08 0.91
CA ARG A 2 -37.14 17.19 -0.35
C ARG A 2 -35.67 17.60 -0.18
N TYR A 3 -35.35 18.52 0.73
CA TYR A 3 -33.98 18.97 0.98
C TYR A 3 -33.12 17.94 1.72
N LEU A 4 -33.71 17.16 2.63
CA LEU A 4 -33.01 16.08 3.35
C LEU A 4 -32.62 14.94 2.43
N THR A 5 -33.49 14.58 1.47
CA THR A 5 -33.17 13.57 0.45
C THR A 5 -32.01 13.98 -0.45
N VAL A 6 -31.91 15.26 -0.83
CA VAL A 6 -30.81 15.76 -1.67
C VAL A 6 -29.47 15.73 -0.93
N LEU A 7 -29.47 16.13 0.35
CA LEU A 7 -28.26 16.09 1.20
C LEU A 7 -27.73 14.66 1.38
N PHE A 8 -28.63 13.69 1.60
CA PHE A 8 -28.24 12.28 1.71
C PHE A 8 -27.67 11.72 0.41
N THR A 9 -28.24 12.08 -0.75
CA THR A 9 -27.71 11.62 -2.05
C THR A 9 -26.31 12.17 -2.35
N ILE A 10 -26.01 13.42 -1.97
CA ILE A 10 -24.69 14.02 -2.17
C ILE A 10 -23.66 13.38 -1.24
N MET A 11 -24.02 13.12 0.02
CA MET A 11 -23.15 12.45 0.98
C MET A 11 -22.82 11.00 0.55
N MET A 12 -23.79 10.30 -0.01
CA MET A 12 -23.60 8.92 -0.49
C MET A 12 -22.76 8.87 -1.78
N ALA A 13 -22.91 9.86 -2.67
CA ALA A 13 -22.07 9.99 -3.86
C ALA A 13 -20.60 10.29 -3.51
N ALA A 14 -20.35 11.12 -2.48
CA ALA A 14 -18.99 11.40 -2.00
C ALA A 14 -18.33 10.19 -1.32
N ALA A 15 -19.10 9.31 -0.66
CA ALA A 15 -18.56 8.09 -0.05
C ALA A 15 -18.10 7.06 -1.11
N LEU A 16 -18.74 7.03 -2.28
CA LEU A 16 -18.41 6.10 -3.37
C LEU A 16 -17.08 6.45 -4.06
N THR A 17 -16.70 7.73 -4.14
CA THR A 17 -15.42 8.15 -4.76
C THR A 17 -14.22 7.80 -3.89
N PHE A 18 -14.35 7.83 -2.55
CA PHE A 18 -13.28 7.41 -1.64
C PHE A 18 -13.08 5.88 -1.60
N SER A 19 -14.10 5.10 -1.93
CA SER A 19 -14.03 3.63 -1.93
C SER A 19 -13.37 3.06 -3.19
N CYS A 20 -13.49 3.74 -4.34
CA CYS A 20 -12.95 3.25 -5.61
C CYS A 20 -11.48 3.67 -5.88
N GLY A 21 -10.97 4.69 -5.19
CA GLY A 21 -9.64 5.27 -5.46
C GLY A 21 -8.44 4.52 -4.88
N LYS A 22 -8.63 3.64 -3.88
CA LYS A 22 -7.50 2.99 -3.19
C LYS A 22 -6.79 1.93 -4.03
N LYS A 23 -7.45 1.33 -5.02
CA LYS A 23 -6.89 0.22 -5.83
C LYS A 23 -5.92 0.66 -6.93
N ASN A 24 -5.83 1.96 -7.22
CA ASN A 24 -4.95 2.52 -8.25
C ASN A 24 -3.74 3.28 -7.68
N LYS A 25 -3.46 3.13 -6.38
CA LYS A 25 -2.24 3.70 -5.81
C LYS A 25 -1.04 2.92 -6.35
N GLU A 26 -0.13 3.60 -7.03
CA GLU A 26 1.14 3.02 -7.46
C GLU A 26 2.03 2.82 -6.24
N MET A 27 2.57 1.60 -6.09
CA MET A 27 3.41 1.26 -4.95
C MET A 27 4.73 2.03 -5.03
N THR A 28 5.11 2.69 -3.94
CA THR A 28 6.40 3.41 -3.82
C THR A 28 7.43 2.54 -3.12
N VAL A 29 8.72 2.84 -3.30
CA VAL A 29 9.82 2.12 -2.63
C VAL A 29 9.69 2.19 -1.11
N GLN A 30 9.24 3.33 -0.58
CA GLN A 30 9.04 3.53 0.85
C GLN A 30 7.85 2.73 1.40
N ASP A 31 6.74 2.67 0.67
CA ASP A 31 5.59 1.85 1.06
C ASP A 31 5.92 0.36 0.99
N PHE A 32 6.64 -0.06 -0.06
CA PHE A 32 7.16 -1.41 -0.19
C PHE A 32 8.08 -1.76 1.00
N ALA A 33 9.02 -0.88 1.36
CA ALA A 33 9.92 -1.12 2.50
C ALA A 33 9.17 -1.38 3.80
N LYS A 34 8.13 -0.58 4.09
CA LYS A 34 7.31 -0.74 5.30
C LYS A 34 6.53 -2.05 5.31
N ILE A 35 5.88 -2.37 4.19
CA ILE A 35 5.13 -3.62 4.00
C ILE A 35 6.08 -4.82 4.13
N ASP A 36 7.24 -4.75 3.51
CA ASP A 36 8.24 -5.81 3.49
C ASP A 36 8.86 -6.07 4.88
N ILE A 37 9.09 -5.02 5.67
CA ILE A 37 9.49 -5.14 7.07
C ILE A 37 8.39 -5.86 7.87
N GLU A 38 7.12 -5.46 7.72
CA GLU A 38 5.99 -6.08 8.46
C GLU A 38 5.74 -7.54 8.02
N ILE A 39 5.96 -7.85 6.74
CA ILE A 39 5.93 -9.23 6.24
C ILE A 39 7.09 -10.04 6.81
N THR A 40 8.30 -9.48 6.84
CA THR A 40 9.49 -10.18 7.37
C THR A 40 9.37 -10.45 8.87
N THR A 41 8.63 -9.63 9.62
CA THR A 41 8.36 -9.86 11.05
C THR A 41 7.15 -10.76 11.31
N THR A 42 6.39 -11.12 10.27
CA THR A 42 5.17 -11.95 10.35
C THR A 42 5.31 -13.21 9.48
N ASP A 43 4.31 -14.10 9.51
CA ASP A 43 4.27 -15.30 8.65
C ASP A 43 4.20 -14.89 7.16
N GLN A 44 5.02 -15.50 6.29
CA GLN A 44 5.15 -15.14 4.87
C GLN A 44 4.08 -15.80 3.97
N LYS A 45 2.94 -16.18 4.56
CA LYS A 45 1.83 -16.74 3.80
C LYS A 45 1.20 -15.68 2.89
N PRO A 46 0.72 -16.07 1.70
CA PRO A 46 0.11 -15.14 0.75
C PRO A 46 -1.10 -14.40 1.36
N GLU A 47 -1.90 -15.07 2.19
CA GLU A 47 -3.03 -14.45 2.90
C GLU A 47 -2.58 -13.33 3.84
N THR A 48 -1.46 -13.53 4.54
CA THR A 48 -0.89 -12.56 5.47
C THR A 48 -0.27 -11.38 4.72
N ILE A 49 0.42 -11.64 3.61
CA ILE A 49 0.97 -10.61 2.72
C ILE A 49 -0.17 -9.74 2.16
N GLU A 50 -1.28 -10.33 1.72
CA GLU A 50 -2.44 -9.60 1.22
C GLU A 50 -3.08 -8.74 2.31
N GLN A 51 -3.22 -9.28 3.53
CA GLN A 51 -3.73 -8.51 4.67
C GLN A 51 -2.83 -7.32 5.00
N ILE A 52 -1.51 -7.53 5.09
CA ILE A 52 -0.54 -6.47 5.38
C ILE A 52 -0.55 -5.42 4.26
N ALA A 53 -0.38 -5.82 3.00
CA ALA A 53 -0.45 -4.90 1.86
C ALA A 53 -1.78 -4.13 1.83
N GLY A 54 -2.89 -4.80 2.15
CA GLY A 54 -4.22 -4.22 2.25
C GLY A 54 -4.34 -3.12 3.31
N LYS A 55 -3.63 -3.22 4.45
CA LYS A 55 -3.57 -2.14 5.46
C LYS A 55 -3.04 -0.84 4.88
N TYR A 56 -2.09 -0.94 3.95
CA TYR A 56 -1.48 0.20 3.25
C TYR A 56 -2.23 0.60 1.96
N GLY A 57 -3.33 -0.08 1.65
CA GLY A 57 -4.15 0.18 0.47
C GLY A 57 -3.65 -0.48 -0.81
N TYR A 58 -2.77 -1.48 -0.71
CA TYR A 58 -2.22 -2.22 -1.85
C TYR A 58 -2.77 -3.63 -1.93
N THR A 59 -2.66 -4.22 -3.11
CA THR A 59 -3.00 -5.62 -3.35
C THR A 59 -1.75 -6.49 -3.35
N LEU A 60 -1.93 -7.80 -3.14
CA LEU A 60 -0.86 -8.79 -3.24
C LEU A 60 -0.18 -8.78 -4.63
N ASP A 61 -0.95 -8.56 -5.69
CA ASP A 61 -0.41 -8.46 -7.06
C ASP A 61 0.50 -7.24 -7.22
N GLN A 62 0.12 -6.09 -6.65
CA GLN A 62 0.97 -4.89 -6.66
C GLN A 62 2.26 -5.10 -5.87
N TYR A 63 2.18 -5.75 -4.70
CA TYR A 63 3.38 -6.09 -3.93
C TYR A 63 4.31 -7.01 -4.70
N LYS A 64 3.79 -8.08 -5.33
CA LYS A 64 4.59 -9.02 -6.13
C LYS A 64 5.25 -8.35 -7.33
N LYS A 65 4.50 -7.54 -8.09
CA LYS A 65 5.04 -6.78 -9.22
C LYS A 65 6.14 -5.82 -8.79
N PHE A 66 5.98 -5.18 -7.63
CA PHE A 66 7.01 -4.29 -7.11
C PHE A 66 8.24 -5.07 -6.61
N ALA A 67 8.04 -6.21 -5.93
CA ALA A 67 9.13 -7.09 -5.51
C ALA A 67 9.97 -7.57 -6.71
N GLU A 68 9.31 -8.03 -7.78
CA GLU A 68 9.98 -8.40 -9.03
C GLU A 68 10.73 -7.21 -9.64
N LYS A 69 10.15 -6.01 -9.60
CA LYS A 69 10.84 -4.79 -10.05
C LYS A 69 12.07 -4.47 -9.20
N VAL A 70 12.00 -4.64 -7.88
CA VAL A 70 13.16 -4.50 -6.98
C VAL A 70 14.23 -5.54 -7.32
N GLU A 71 13.88 -6.78 -7.63
CA GLU A 71 14.87 -7.80 -7.98
C GLU A 71 15.60 -7.48 -9.30
N ASN A 72 14.89 -6.89 -10.27
CA ASN A 72 15.43 -6.60 -11.60
C ASN A 72 16.10 -5.21 -11.71
N ASP A 73 15.82 -4.27 -10.82
CA ASP A 73 16.34 -2.89 -10.88
C ASP A 73 17.25 -2.57 -9.69
N THR A 74 18.56 -2.51 -9.97
CA THR A 74 19.60 -2.20 -8.98
C THR A 74 19.42 -0.81 -8.34
N ALA A 75 18.88 0.18 -9.05
CA ALA A 75 18.67 1.51 -8.48
C ALA A 75 17.60 1.49 -7.38
N ILE A 76 16.54 0.71 -7.59
CA ILE A 76 15.48 0.53 -6.59
C ILE A 76 16.01 -0.26 -5.38
N GLN A 77 16.88 -1.24 -5.59
CA GLN A 77 17.55 -1.96 -4.49
C GLN A 77 18.40 -1.03 -3.64
N GLU A 78 19.18 -0.15 -4.27
CA GLU A 78 19.99 0.84 -3.56
C GLU A 78 19.13 1.81 -2.75
N GLU A 79 18.04 2.30 -3.34
CA GLU A 79 17.10 3.19 -2.65
C GLU A 79 16.43 2.49 -1.46
N LEU A 80 15.99 1.24 -1.65
CA LEU A 80 15.44 0.40 -0.60
C LEU A 80 16.45 0.16 0.53
N GLY A 81 17.72 -0.11 0.17
CA GLY A 81 18.82 -0.25 1.11
C GLY A 81 19.06 1.02 1.92
N LYS A 82 19.06 2.20 1.28
CA LYS A 82 19.17 3.51 1.96
C LYS A 82 18.02 3.75 2.94
N ILE A 83 16.79 3.41 2.55
CA ILE A 83 15.61 3.55 3.42
C ILE A 83 15.75 2.65 4.64
N ARG A 84 16.08 1.37 4.46
CA ARG A 84 16.28 0.40 5.56
C ARG A 84 17.39 0.83 6.52
N LEU A 85 18.52 1.32 5.99
CA LEU A 85 19.65 1.82 6.80
C LEU A 85 19.31 3.13 7.53
N GLY A 86 18.54 4.02 6.89
CA GLY A 86 18.09 5.27 7.47
C GLY A 86 17.11 5.07 8.64
N GLU A 87 16.18 4.12 8.51
CA GLU A 87 15.27 3.76 9.62
C GLU A 87 16.01 3.09 10.78
N GLN A 88 17.07 2.31 10.51
CA GLN A 88 17.90 1.72 11.57
C GLN A 88 18.72 2.76 12.35
N LYS A 89 19.15 3.86 11.70
CA LYS A 89 19.94 4.92 12.35
C LYS A 89 19.13 5.85 13.26
N ASN A 90 17.80 5.87 13.10
CA ASN A 90 16.88 6.74 13.84
C ASN A 90 16.16 6.01 15.00
N LYS A 91 16.63 4.82 15.38
CA LYS A 91 16.12 4.02 16.49
C LYS A 91 17.19 3.91 17.58
#